data_AF-T5A4R8-F1
#
_entry.id   AF-T5A4R8-F1
#
_cell.length_a   1.000
_cell.length_b   1.000
_cell.length_c   1.000
_cell.angle_alpha   90.00
_cell.angle_beta   90.00
_cell.angle_gamma   90.00
#
_symmetry.space_group_name_H-M   'P 1'
#
loop_
_entity.id
_entity.type
_entity.pdbx_description
1 polymer ?
#
loop_
_entity_poly.entity_id
_entity_poly.type
_entity_poly.pdbx_seq_one_letter_code
_entity_poly.pdbx_strand_id
1 'polypeptide(L)'
;MKVQYGIVEVGMGGATDATNAMKHKSVTVISKIDLDHQGYLGNTIEEIAKVKAGIMRPNVPCVVDDSNPPNVMQVLMEQAEMVGTKISVSSKAEPLLADLDSERYSLETYERENLLCAALAFQLLFPKLELDVNKLLGSKPYLSGRKERVSVSALTGGTRKQPLLVEGAHNMLGVEALNTHVQAKVRQGREPVTWVMAMSASSTKPFAKMIETLVQPQDNFAFIEYARRPNDPPAVPAEIGRDVVKDVLFDQSQLYDGYPSIGSALQWACEKAGEGPIIVTGSLYMIGEMHQLEGVEAQWKTGTRRPGPSQLWYYTQLAQERALTPEETREFKQARRHWYLSPQRNAVFRSGADGSKPPPRVVPDRIRQEQRTAAGHKKQADECGSAISSIEKVLKGSQGVAAAELAQSIHVLKRRRDEHLRTYNQAMYKTRGHGVDPDRKLLTYDQVFGRSGKANQGQVVSLLHKHGLNEADIGLASTEASAPESAAPEAPQSCPDTTQGAHDKAPQPQPQPGAVPSDRLIERAMIKGRRKS
;
A
#
# COMPACT_ATOMS: atom_id res chain seq x y z
N MET A 1 14.76 -3.91 -2.42
CA MET A 1 13.85 -4.01 -3.58
C MET A 1 14.69 -3.72 -4.82
N LYS A 2 14.76 -4.63 -5.82
CA LYS A 2 15.44 -4.34 -7.09
C LYS A 2 14.35 -4.06 -8.13
N VAL A 3 14.23 -2.80 -8.57
CA VAL A 3 13.32 -2.39 -9.64
C VAL A 3 14.12 -2.21 -10.93
N GLN A 4 13.51 -2.49 -12.09
CA GLN A 4 14.15 -2.30 -13.39
C GLN A 4 14.11 -0.83 -13.82
N TYR A 5 13.01 -0.15 -13.52
CA TYR A 5 12.79 1.27 -13.79
C TYR A 5 12.17 1.92 -12.56
N GLY A 6 12.54 3.18 -12.31
CA GLY A 6 11.92 4.04 -11.31
C GLY A 6 11.43 5.32 -11.99
N ILE A 7 10.22 5.74 -11.64
CA ILE A 7 9.69 7.06 -11.99
C ILE A 7 9.98 7.96 -10.80
N VAL A 8 10.65 9.08 -11.03
CA VAL A 8 11.04 10.01 -9.96
C VAL A 8 10.55 11.40 -10.34
N GLU A 9 9.63 11.90 -9.54
CA GLU A 9 9.14 13.28 -9.61
C GLU A 9 10.16 14.21 -8.95
N VAL A 10 10.43 15.34 -9.59
CA VAL A 10 11.29 16.39 -9.05
C VAL A 10 10.53 17.09 -7.92
N GLY A 11 11.16 17.30 -6.77
CA GLY A 11 10.51 17.97 -5.63
C GLY A 11 10.22 19.45 -5.92
N MET A 12 11.24 20.22 -6.29
CA MET A 12 11.08 21.62 -6.68
C MET A 12 12.12 22.05 -7.72
N GLY A 13 11.67 22.71 -8.78
CA GLY A 13 12.57 23.20 -9.83
C GLY A 13 13.10 22.08 -10.73
N GLY A 14 14.39 21.75 -10.57
CA GLY A 14 15.08 20.75 -11.40
C GLY A 14 16.58 20.73 -11.20
N ALA A 15 17.27 21.83 -11.56
CA ALA A 15 18.73 21.93 -11.48
C ALA A 15 19.27 21.68 -10.07
N THR A 16 18.63 22.27 -9.07
CA THR A 16 19.03 22.26 -7.65
C THR A 16 18.29 21.22 -6.82
N ASP A 17 17.41 20.42 -7.43
CA ASP A 17 16.62 19.42 -6.71
C ASP A 17 17.47 18.20 -6.33
N ALA A 18 17.20 17.62 -5.16
CA ALA A 18 17.94 16.45 -4.67
C ALA A 18 17.84 15.24 -5.61
N THR A 19 16.70 15.07 -6.31
CA THR A 19 16.53 14.00 -7.30
C THR A 19 17.49 14.13 -8.47
N ASN A 20 18.01 15.33 -8.74
CA ASN A 20 18.96 15.59 -9.80
C ASN A 20 20.34 14.98 -9.54
N ALA A 21 20.62 14.51 -8.31
CA ALA A 21 21.80 13.71 -8.00
C ALA A 21 21.87 12.39 -8.78
N MET A 22 20.74 11.89 -9.30
CA MET A 22 20.70 10.72 -10.16
C MET A 22 21.37 11.00 -11.51
N LYS A 23 22.53 10.37 -11.72
CA LYS A 23 23.32 10.50 -12.95
C LYS A 23 22.72 9.73 -14.13
N HIS A 24 22.20 8.53 -13.86
CA HIS A 24 21.64 7.65 -14.89
C HIS A 24 20.14 7.87 -15.03
N LYS A 25 19.74 8.59 -16.07
CA LYS A 25 18.36 8.81 -16.46
C LYS A 25 18.14 8.20 -17.84
N SER A 26 17.00 7.56 -18.06
CA SER A 26 16.68 6.94 -19.37
C SER A 26 15.84 7.86 -20.25
N VAL A 27 15.02 8.70 -19.63
CA VAL A 27 14.22 9.76 -20.27
C VAL A 27 13.99 10.86 -19.22
N THR A 28 13.92 12.11 -19.65
CA THR A 28 13.46 13.23 -18.79
C THR A 28 12.17 13.81 -19.36
N VAL A 29 11.32 14.37 -18.51
CA VAL A 29 10.03 14.94 -18.91
C VAL A 29 9.88 16.31 -18.26
N ILE A 30 9.55 17.31 -19.07
CA ILE A 30 9.20 18.66 -18.62
C ILE A 30 7.75 18.91 -19.06
N SER A 31 6.82 18.86 -18.11
CA SER A 31 5.41 19.17 -18.34
C SER A 31 5.18 20.68 -18.54
N LYS A 32 3.92 21.11 -18.56
CA LYS A 32 3.56 22.53 -18.51
C LYS A 32 4.31 23.28 -17.41
N ILE A 33 4.83 24.45 -17.76
CA ILE A 33 5.50 25.39 -16.88
C ILE A 33 4.59 26.60 -16.70
N ASP A 34 4.45 27.06 -15.46
CA ASP A 34 3.79 28.30 -15.09
C ASP A 34 4.59 28.98 -13.96
N LEU A 35 4.23 30.20 -13.61
CA LEU A 35 4.76 30.92 -12.46
C LEU A 35 4.38 30.20 -11.17
N ASP A 36 5.37 29.59 -10.54
CA ASP A 36 5.25 29.01 -9.20
C ASP A 36 6.60 29.07 -8.48
N HIS A 37 6.56 29.12 -7.15
CA HIS A 37 7.75 29.13 -6.30
C HIS A 37 8.82 30.18 -6.71
N GLN A 38 8.40 31.38 -7.13
CA GLN A 38 9.28 32.39 -7.71
C GLN A 38 10.46 32.80 -6.79
N GLY A 39 10.28 32.76 -5.47
CA GLY A 39 11.35 33.00 -4.50
C GLY A 39 12.53 32.01 -4.58
N TYR A 40 12.33 30.84 -5.21
CA TYR A 40 13.37 29.82 -5.41
C TYR A 40 13.73 29.62 -6.88
N LEU A 41 12.77 29.81 -7.80
CA LEU A 41 12.90 29.40 -9.20
C LEU A 41 13.16 30.58 -10.16
N GLY A 42 12.95 31.82 -9.72
CA GLY A 42 13.03 33.02 -10.55
C GLY A 42 11.68 33.73 -10.68
N ASN A 43 11.72 34.99 -11.09
CA ASN A 43 10.56 35.86 -11.18
C ASN A 43 9.83 35.74 -12.53
N THR A 44 10.47 35.17 -13.56
CA THR A 44 9.87 34.97 -14.88
C THR A 44 9.73 33.49 -15.25
N ILE A 45 8.81 33.20 -16.19
CA ILE A 45 8.57 31.82 -16.65
C ILE A 45 9.80 31.23 -17.36
N GLU A 46 10.61 32.06 -18.00
CA GLU A 46 11.89 31.70 -18.63
C GLU A 46 12.94 31.30 -17.60
N GLU A 47 13.05 32.03 -16.49
CA GLU A 47 13.96 31.67 -15.40
C GLU A 47 13.57 30.33 -14.78
N ILE A 48 12.26 30.14 -14.53
CA ILE A 48 11.72 28.86 -14.05
C ILE A 48 12.02 27.74 -15.06
N ALA A 49 11.86 27.99 -16.35
CA ALA A 49 12.18 27.03 -17.41
C ALA A 49 13.66 26.64 -17.43
N LYS A 50 14.58 27.59 -17.24
CA LYS A 50 16.03 27.30 -17.11
C LYS A 50 16.30 26.38 -15.92
N VAL A 51 15.70 26.66 -14.76
CA VAL A 51 15.87 25.81 -13.56
C VAL A 51 15.32 24.41 -13.80
N LYS A 52 14.12 24.28 -14.39
CA LYS A 52 13.49 22.98 -14.69
C LYS A 52 14.30 22.19 -15.73
N ALA A 53 14.86 22.85 -16.74
CA ALA A 53 15.71 22.23 -17.76
C ALA A 53 16.98 21.59 -17.17
N GLY A 54 17.41 21.96 -15.95
CA GLY A 54 18.56 21.36 -15.28
C GLY A 54 18.44 19.85 -15.00
N ILE A 55 17.27 19.24 -15.22
CA ILE A 55 17.13 17.78 -15.20
C ILE A 55 17.68 17.08 -16.44
N MET A 56 17.83 17.80 -17.56
CA MET A 56 18.32 17.27 -18.84
C MET A 56 19.70 16.64 -18.68
N ARG A 57 19.99 15.62 -19.49
CA ARG A 57 21.28 14.94 -19.49
C ARG A 57 21.76 14.71 -20.93
N PRO A 58 23.09 14.77 -21.19
CA PRO A 58 23.63 14.50 -22.51
C PRO A 58 23.17 13.13 -23.02
N ASN A 59 22.75 13.07 -24.28
CA ASN A 59 22.26 11.84 -24.94
C ASN A 59 21.04 11.15 -24.27
N VAL A 60 20.35 11.81 -23.34
CA VAL A 60 19.10 11.30 -22.73
C VAL A 60 17.92 12.11 -23.27
N PRO A 61 16.98 11.52 -24.02
CA PRO A 61 15.88 12.26 -24.63
C PRO A 61 15.05 13.00 -23.58
N CYS A 62 14.69 14.24 -23.88
CA CYS A 62 13.80 15.04 -23.04
C CYS A 62 12.45 15.24 -23.73
N VAL A 63 11.39 14.71 -23.12
CA VAL A 63 10.02 15.02 -23.51
C VAL A 63 9.64 16.39 -22.96
N VAL A 64 9.02 17.22 -23.78
CA VAL A 64 8.55 18.55 -23.39
C VAL A 64 7.10 18.69 -23.84
N ASP A 65 6.25 19.21 -22.95
CA ASP A 65 4.90 19.64 -23.29
C ASP A 65 4.96 20.84 -24.25
N ASP A 66 4.54 20.65 -25.50
CA ASP A 66 4.58 21.71 -26.51
C ASP A 66 3.44 22.72 -26.43
N SER A 67 2.50 22.55 -25.49
CA SER A 67 1.57 23.63 -25.15
C SER A 67 2.26 24.78 -24.40
N ASN A 68 3.51 24.60 -23.94
CA ASN A 68 4.27 25.67 -23.29
C ASN A 68 4.42 26.90 -24.21
N PRO A 69 4.42 28.12 -23.65
CA PRO A 69 4.59 29.35 -24.42
C PRO A 69 5.87 29.37 -25.28
N PRO A 70 5.89 30.08 -26.43
CA PRO A 70 7.05 30.09 -27.34
C PRO A 70 8.37 30.52 -26.70
N ASN A 71 8.35 31.51 -25.81
CA ASN A 71 9.51 31.98 -25.03
C ASN A 71 10.05 30.87 -24.10
N VAL A 72 9.18 30.07 -23.48
CA VAL A 72 9.58 28.91 -22.67
C VAL A 72 10.19 27.84 -23.57
N MET A 73 9.54 27.52 -24.69
CA MET A 73 10.04 26.52 -25.63
C MET A 73 11.43 26.89 -26.17
N GLN A 74 11.66 28.16 -26.50
CA GLN A 74 12.97 28.65 -26.92
C GLN A 74 14.05 28.38 -25.85
N VAL A 75 13.77 28.75 -24.60
CA VAL A 75 14.70 28.51 -23.48
C VAL A 75 15.03 27.03 -23.33
N LEU A 76 14.02 26.16 -23.41
CA LEU A 76 14.22 24.71 -23.29
C LEU A 76 15.08 24.17 -24.46
N MET A 77 14.86 24.66 -25.69
CA MET A 77 15.66 24.28 -26.86
C MET A 77 17.12 24.71 -26.73
N GLU A 78 17.39 25.94 -26.30
CA GLU A 78 18.74 26.44 -26.05
C GLU A 78 19.45 25.60 -24.97
N GLN A 79 18.76 25.25 -23.87
CA GLN A 79 19.31 24.38 -22.83
C GLN A 79 19.59 22.97 -23.34
N ALA A 80 18.69 22.40 -24.15
CA ALA A 80 18.88 21.09 -24.73
C ALA A 80 20.11 21.02 -25.65
N GLU A 81 20.34 22.06 -26.45
CA GLU A 81 21.52 22.19 -27.30
C GLU A 81 22.81 22.28 -26.47
N MET A 82 22.84 23.15 -25.45
CA MET A 82 23.99 23.30 -24.56
C MET A 82 24.34 22.01 -23.80
N VAL A 83 23.33 21.24 -23.38
CA VAL A 83 23.51 19.96 -22.68
C VAL A 83 23.86 18.82 -23.64
N GLY A 84 23.59 18.96 -24.94
CA GLY A 84 23.76 17.89 -25.92
C GLY A 84 22.67 16.82 -25.84
N THR A 85 21.41 17.25 -25.73
CA THR A 85 20.23 16.37 -25.79
C THR A 85 19.21 16.81 -26.84
N LYS A 86 18.29 15.90 -27.19
CA LYS A 86 17.20 16.14 -28.13
C LYS A 86 15.87 16.30 -27.39
N ILE A 87 15.16 17.38 -27.70
CA ILE A 87 13.77 17.56 -27.29
C ILE A 87 12.84 16.74 -28.18
N SER A 88 11.90 16.06 -27.56
CA SER A 88 10.75 15.44 -28.21
C SER A 88 9.47 16.07 -27.68
N VAL A 89 8.78 16.83 -28.54
CA VAL A 89 7.53 17.50 -28.18
C VAL A 89 6.38 16.50 -27.98
N SER A 90 5.53 16.73 -26.98
CA SER A 90 4.50 15.79 -26.53
C SER A 90 3.46 15.48 -27.61
N SER A 91 3.16 16.43 -28.51
CA SER A 91 2.29 16.20 -29.68
C SER A 91 2.74 15.07 -30.61
N LYS A 92 4.02 14.64 -30.57
CA LYS A 92 4.45 13.43 -31.30
C LYS A 92 3.75 12.15 -30.84
N ALA A 93 3.17 12.14 -29.64
CA ALA A 93 2.38 11.04 -29.13
C ALA A 93 0.89 11.12 -29.51
N GLU A 94 0.43 12.11 -30.26
CA GLU A 94 -0.98 12.18 -30.69
C GLU A 94 -1.49 10.91 -31.39
N PRO A 95 -0.72 10.26 -32.28
CA PRO A 95 -1.14 8.99 -32.87
C PRO A 95 -1.40 7.87 -31.84
N LEU A 96 -0.75 7.90 -30.68
CA LEU A 96 -0.97 6.92 -29.60
C LEU A 96 -2.31 7.11 -28.89
N LEU A 97 -2.92 8.29 -29.03
CA LEU A 97 -4.22 8.64 -28.46
C LEU A 97 -5.32 8.68 -29.55
N ALA A 98 -5.02 8.33 -30.80
CA ALA A 98 -5.96 8.43 -31.91
C ALA A 98 -7.23 7.60 -31.68
N ASP A 99 -7.08 6.39 -31.11
CA ASP A 99 -8.18 5.48 -30.81
C ASP A 99 -8.75 5.66 -29.39
N LEU A 100 -8.40 6.75 -28.68
CA LEU A 100 -8.91 7.02 -27.34
C LEU A 100 -10.43 7.20 -27.37
N ASP A 101 -11.13 6.45 -26.51
CA ASP A 101 -12.56 6.59 -26.27
C ASP A 101 -12.83 7.89 -25.50
N SER A 102 -12.90 9.00 -26.23
CA SER A 102 -13.03 10.35 -25.69
C SER A 102 -14.37 10.59 -24.99
N GLU A 103 -15.44 9.93 -25.43
CA GLU A 103 -16.75 9.96 -24.79
C GLU A 103 -16.70 9.28 -23.41
N ARG A 104 -16.05 8.13 -23.32
CA ARG A 104 -15.94 7.39 -22.06
C ARG A 104 -15.05 8.07 -21.03
N TYR A 105 -13.92 8.63 -21.44
CA TYR A 105 -12.91 9.15 -20.50
C TYR A 105 -13.00 10.66 -20.27
N SER A 106 -13.54 11.44 -21.23
CA SER A 106 -13.77 12.89 -21.12
C SER A 106 -12.63 13.66 -20.41
N LEU A 107 -11.40 13.43 -20.90
CA LEU A 107 -10.19 14.08 -20.38
C LEU A 107 -10.25 15.59 -20.61
N GLU A 108 -9.82 16.36 -19.61
CA GLU A 108 -9.62 17.79 -19.77
C GLU A 108 -8.32 18.08 -20.52
N THR A 109 -8.18 19.29 -21.06
CA THR A 109 -7.03 19.68 -21.91
C THR A 109 -5.70 19.38 -21.23
N TYR A 110 -5.52 19.81 -19.98
CA TYR A 110 -4.28 19.57 -19.22
C TYR A 110 -4.03 18.07 -18.94
N GLU A 111 -5.08 17.26 -18.78
CA GLU A 111 -4.93 15.81 -18.60
C GLU A 111 -4.47 15.15 -19.89
N ARG A 112 -5.00 15.59 -21.03
CA ARG A 112 -4.55 15.14 -22.35
C ARG A 112 -3.09 15.53 -22.58
N GLU A 113 -2.69 16.76 -22.26
CA GLU A 113 -1.30 17.24 -22.37
C GLU A 113 -0.34 16.43 -21.50
N ASN A 114 -0.73 16.16 -20.24
CA ASN A 114 0.03 15.30 -19.33
C ASN A 114 0.14 13.85 -19.86
N LEU A 115 -0.96 13.32 -20.41
CA LEU A 115 -1.00 11.98 -20.98
C LEU A 115 -0.12 11.85 -22.22
N LEU A 116 -0.09 12.87 -23.09
CA LEU A 116 0.82 12.92 -24.24
C LEU A 116 2.28 12.89 -23.80
N CYS A 117 2.64 13.65 -22.77
CA CYS A 117 4.00 13.61 -22.21
C CYS A 117 4.35 12.21 -21.70
N ALA A 118 3.46 11.58 -20.94
CA ALA A 118 3.66 10.24 -20.39
C ALA A 118 3.74 9.16 -21.49
N ALA A 119 2.86 9.23 -22.49
CA ALA A 119 2.82 8.31 -23.62
C ALA A 119 4.08 8.40 -24.48
N LEU A 120 4.56 9.62 -24.77
CA LEU A 120 5.79 9.81 -25.51
C LEU A 120 7.02 9.30 -24.74
N ALA A 121 7.08 9.59 -23.44
CA ALA A 121 8.15 9.09 -22.58
C ALA A 121 8.18 7.55 -22.56
N PHE A 122 7.00 6.92 -22.48
CA PHE A 122 6.87 5.46 -22.57
C PHE A 122 7.35 4.93 -23.92
N GLN A 123 6.92 5.52 -25.03
CA GLN A 123 7.29 5.08 -26.38
C GLN A 123 8.80 5.20 -26.62
N LEU A 124 9.44 6.27 -26.12
CA LEU A 124 10.90 6.45 -26.23
C LEU A 124 11.68 5.41 -25.42
N LEU A 125 11.17 5.01 -24.24
CA LEU A 125 11.80 3.97 -23.42
C LEU A 125 11.57 2.56 -23.97
N PHE A 126 10.39 2.32 -24.53
CA PHE A 126 9.92 0.99 -24.94
C PHE A 126 9.38 1.00 -26.38
N PRO A 127 10.22 1.28 -27.39
CA PRO A 127 9.77 1.48 -28.77
C PRO A 127 9.15 0.23 -29.43
N LYS A 128 9.32 -0.94 -28.80
CA LYS A 128 8.77 -2.23 -29.27
C LYS A 128 7.55 -2.69 -28.47
N LEU A 129 7.14 -1.96 -27.43
CA LEU A 129 5.95 -2.29 -26.65
C LEU A 129 4.80 -1.43 -27.12
N GLU A 130 3.68 -2.09 -27.41
CA GLU A 130 2.43 -1.40 -27.72
C GLU A 130 1.85 -0.76 -26.46
N LEU A 131 1.32 0.46 -26.62
CA LEU A 131 0.66 1.23 -25.58
C LEU A 131 -0.84 1.25 -25.85
N ASP A 132 -1.61 0.52 -25.05
CA ASP A 132 -3.07 0.60 -25.08
C ASP A 132 -3.56 1.60 -24.03
N VAL A 133 -3.78 2.84 -24.47
CA VAL A 133 -4.21 3.95 -23.60
C VAL A 133 -5.60 3.70 -23.01
N ASN A 134 -6.53 3.13 -23.79
CA ASN A 134 -7.87 2.80 -23.30
C ASN A 134 -7.82 1.79 -22.17
N LYS A 135 -6.98 0.76 -22.27
CA LYS A 135 -6.78 -0.22 -21.19
C LYS A 135 -6.15 0.41 -19.96
N LEU A 136 -5.20 1.33 -20.12
CA LEU A 136 -4.58 2.05 -19.02
C LEU A 136 -5.59 2.93 -18.27
N LEU A 137 -6.35 3.77 -18.99
CA LEU A 137 -7.39 4.59 -18.39
C LEU A 137 -8.54 3.76 -17.82
N GLY A 138 -8.85 2.62 -18.44
CA GLY A 138 -9.81 1.63 -17.95
C GLY A 138 -9.41 1.00 -16.62
N SER A 139 -8.11 1.02 -16.27
CA SER A 139 -7.62 0.63 -14.94
C SER A 139 -7.93 1.66 -13.84
N LYS A 140 -8.50 2.81 -14.22
CA LYS A 140 -8.85 3.94 -13.36
C LYS A 140 -7.63 4.43 -12.58
N PRO A 141 -6.59 4.94 -13.28
CA PRO A 141 -5.43 5.51 -12.60
C PRO A 141 -5.91 6.58 -11.64
N TYR A 142 -5.38 6.53 -10.42
CA TYR A 142 -5.83 7.36 -9.33
C TYR A 142 -4.64 8.13 -8.76
N LEU A 143 -4.84 9.43 -8.57
CA LEU A 143 -3.87 10.33 -7.97
C LEU A 143 -4.61 11.13 -6.89
N SER A 144 -4.23 10.91 -5.63
CA SER A 144 -4.88 11.58 -4.49
C SER A 144 -4.72 13.10 -4.60
N GLY A 145 -5.78 13.82 -4.25
CA GLY A 145 -5.86 15.27 -4.38
C GLY A 145 -5.94 15.79 -5.82
N ARG A 146 -6.23 14.95 -6.83
CA ARG A 146 -6.45 15.38 -8.23
C ARG A 146 -7.81 14.94 -8.73
N LYS A 147 -8.77 15.87 -8.78
CA LYS A 147 -10.21 15.62 -9.00
C LYS A 147 -10.72 14.40 -8.21
N GLU A 148 -10.22 14.27 -6.99
CA GLU A 148 -10.51 13.12 -6.15
C GLU A 148 -11.91 13.25 -5.58
N ARG A 149 -12.67 12.14 -5.55
CA ARG A 149 -13.95 12.07 -4.85
C ARG A 149 -13.75 11.43 -3.48
N VAL A 150 -14.00 12.18 -2.41
CA VAL A 150 -13.79 11.72 -1.03
C VAL A 150 -15.13 11.61 -0.30
N SER A 151 -15.40 10.45 0.29
CA SER A 151 -16.60 10.26 1.11
C SER A 151 -16.37 10.82 2.51
N VAL A 152 -17.36 11.55 3.03
CA VAL A 152 -17.37 12.08 4.41
C VAL A 152 -18.64 11.66 5.14
N SER A 153 -19.25 10.55 4.70
CA SER A 153 -20.52 10.08 5.27
C SER A 153 -20.36 9.73 6.75
N ALA A 154 -19.26 9.08 7.14
CA ALA A 154 -18.99 8.78 8.54
C ALA A 154 -18.70 10.04 9.38
N LEU A 155 -17.95 11.01 8.83
CA LEU A 155 -17.69 12.31 9.50
C LEU A 155 -18.98 13.06 9.84
N THR A 156 -20.00 12.93 8.98
CA THR A 156 -21.28 13.63 9.10
C THR A 156 -22.38 12.79 9.75
N GLY A 157 -22.03 11.65 10.37
CA GLY A 157 -23.01 10.73 10.97
C GLY A 157 -24.04 10.16 9.97
N GLY A 158 -23.68 10.12 8.69
CA GLY A 158 -24.53 9.62 7.60
C GLY A 158 -25.46 10.66 6.98
N THR A 159 -25.43 11.91 7.44
CA THR A 159 -26.32 12.98 6.93
C THR A 159 -26.00 13.39 5.50
N ARG A 160 -24.72 13.33 5.10
CA ARG A 160 -24.28 13.55 3.72
C ARG A 160 -23.88 12.24 3.06
N LYS A 161 -24.34 12.02 1.82
CA LYS A 161 -23.95 10.87 0.97
C LYS A 161 -23.11 11.28 -0.23
N GLN A 162 -23.29 12.50 -0.75
CA GLN A 162 -22.50 12.98 -1.88
C GLN A 162 -21.03 13.17 -1.46
N PRO A 163 -20.05 12.65 -2.23
CA PRO A 163 -18.65 12.87 -1.92
C PRO A 163 -18.26 14.33 -2.16
N LEU A 164 -17.17 14.75 -1.51
CA LEU A 164 -16.47 16.00 -1.78
C LEU A 164 -15.65 15.86 -3.07
N LEU A 165 -15.46 16.97 -3.78
CA LEU A 165 -14.43 17.07 -4.82
C LEU A 165 -13.16 17.67 -4.20
N VAL A 166 -12.02 17.01 -4.39
CA VAL A 166 -10.75 17.39 -3.77
C VAL A 166 -9.71 17.62 -4.85
N GLU A 167 -9.13 18.82 -4.89
CA GLU A 167 -8.15 19.23 -5.89
C GLU A 167 -7.01 20.05 -5.28
N GLY A 168 -5.77 19.68 -5.54
CA GLY A 168 -4.57 20.37 -5.07
C GLY A 168 -4.17 21.57 -5.93
N ALA A 169 -5.12 22.32 -6.49
CA ALA A 169 -4.84 23.52 -7.28
C ALA A 169 -4.30 24.63 -6.36
N HIS A 170 -3.07 25.11 -6.62
CA HIS A 170 -2.38 26.06 -5.73
C HIS A 170 -1.51 27.09 -6.48
N ASN A 171 -1.72 27.22 -7.79
CA ASN A 171 -1.19 28.25 -8.67
C ASN A 171 -2.28 28.63 -9.69
N MET A 172 -2.05 29.67 -10.50
CA MET A 172 -3.06 30.17 -11.43
C MET A 172 -3.45 29.12 -12.47
N LEU A 173 -2.50 28.42 -13.08
CA LEU A 173 -2.78 27.33 -14.02
C LEU A 173 -3.74 26.28 -13.45
N GLY A 174 -3.48 25.81 -12.22
CA GLY A 174 -4.35 24.83 -11.56
C GLY A 174 -5.72 25.40 -11.19
N VAL A 175 -5.78 26.66 -10.77
CA VAL A 175 -7.02 27.36 -10.42
C VAL A 175 -7.90 27.57 -11.64
N GLU A 176 -7.33 27.96 -12.78
CA GLU A 176 -8.06 28.14 -14.03
C GLU A 176 -8.61 26.81 -14.56
N ALA A 177 -7.82 25.73 -14.45
CA ALA A 177 -8.26 24.38 -14.78
C ALA A 177 -9.42 23.92 -13.86
N LEU A 178 -9.29 24.15 -12.55
CA LEU A 178 -10.34 23.82 -11.59
C LEU A 178 -11.61 24.65 -11.83
N ASN A 179 -11.49 25.95 -12.08
CA ASN A 179 -12.65 26.79 -12.41
C ASN A 179 -13.36 26.26 -13.65
N THR A 180 -12.62 25.99 -14.73
CA THR A 180 -13.16 25.39 -15.96
C THR A 180 -13.93 24.10 -15.66
N HIS A 181 -13.36 23.20 -14.86
CA HIS A 181 -14.00 21.95 -14.44
C HIS A 181 -15.31 22.22 -13.68
N VAL A 182 -15.27 23.13 -12.72
CA VAL A 182 -16.40 23.42 -11.83
C VAL A 182 -17.55 24.04 -12.61
N GLN A 183 -17.28 25.02 -13.48
CA GLN A 183 -18.33 25.63 -14.31
C GLN A 183 -18.95 24.63 -15.28
N ALA A 184 -18.15 23.72 -15.86
CA ALA A 184 -18.63 22.80 -16.87
C ALA A 184 -19.33 21.55 -16.30
N LYS A 185 -18.87 21.04 -15.15
CA LYS A 185 -19.22 19.68 -14.68
C LYS A 185 -19.79 19.61 -13.26
N VAL A 186 -19.60 20.64 -12.43
CA VAL A 186 -19.99 20.59 -11.01
C VAL A 186 -21.15 21.54 -10.70
N ARG A 187 -21.07 22.78 -11.14
CA ARG A 187 -22.07 23.81 -10.86
C ARG A 187 -23.34 23.55 -11.67
N GLN A 188 -24.49 23.62 -11.00
CA GLN A 188 -25.81 23.46 -11.62
C GLN A 188 -26.56 24.79 -11.58
N GLY A 189 -26.51 25.53 -12.70
CA GLY A 189 -27.19 26.82 -12.82
C GLY A 189 -26.70 27.83 -11.77
N ARG A 190 -27.63 28.32 -10.94
CA ARG A 190 -27.36 29.30 -9.87
C ARG A 190 -27.15 28.67 -8.49
N GLU A 191 -27.04 27.35 -8.41
CA GLU A 191 -26.80 26.70 -7.12
C GLU A 191 -25.41 27.06 -6.55
N PRO A 192 -25.32 27.23 -5.22
CA PRO A 192 -24.08 27.57 -4.54
C PRO A 192 -23.10 26.39 -4.59
N VAL A 193 -21.83 26.69 -4.83
CA VAL A 193 -20.72 25.78 -4.53
C VAL A 193 -20.16 26.14 -3.17
N THR A 194 -19.87 25.14 -2.34
CA THR A 194 -19.24 25.36 -1.04
C THR A 194 -17.75 25.06 -1.13
N TRP A 195 -16.92 26.06 -0.87
CA TRP A 195 -15.47 25.96 -0.98
C TRP A 195 -14.84 25.86 0.41
N VAL A 196 -13.94 24.90 0.58
CA VAL A 196 -13.03 24.81 1.73
C VAL A 196 -11.61 24.93 1.19
N MET A 197 -10.93 26.01 1.55
CA MET A 197 -9.68 26.40 0.92
C MET A 197 -8.62 26.76 1.97
N ALA A 198 -7.39 26.36 1.71
CA ALA A 198 -6.22 26.86 2.42
C ALA A 198 -5.09 27.03 1.42
N MET A 199 -4.18 27.98 1.66
CA MET A 199 -3.05 28.21 0.75
C MET A 199 -1.76 28.35 1.54
N SER A 200 -0.65 28.03 0.90
CA SER A 200 0.68 28.24 1.49
C SER A 200 1.07 29.71 1.31
N ALA A 201 1.55 30.34 2.38
CA ALA A 201 2.02 31.71 2.35
C ALA A 201 3.20 31.85 1.39
N SER A 202 3.14 32.90 0.58
CA SER A 202 4.11 33.23 -0.46
C SER A 202 4.01 34.71 -0.75
N SER A 203 5.15 35.39 -0.89
CA SER A 203 5.15 36.82 -1.26
C SER A 203 4.78 37.07 -2.72
N THR A 204 4.70 36.02 -3.55
CA THR A 204 4.55 36.19 -5.01
C THR A 204 3.25 35.61 -5.56
N LYS A 205 2.50 34.82 -4.79
CA LYS A 205 1.26 34.21 -5.29
C LYS A 205 0.13 35.24 -5.29
N PRO A 206 -0.64 35.36 -6.38
CA PRO A 206 -1.75 36.31 -6.47
C PRO A 206 -2.99 35.74 -5.75
N PHE A 207 -2.92 35.61 -4.42
CA PHE A 207 -3.94 34.93 -3.60
C PHE A 207 -5.35 35.47 -3.82
N ALA A 208 -5.53 36.79 -3.81
CA ALA A 208 -6.84 37.41 -4.01
C ALA A 208 -7.43 37.01 -5.37
N LYS A 209 -6.65 37.14 -6.45
CA LYS A 209 -7.04 36.75 -7.80
C LYS A 209 -7.39 35.26 -7.90
N MET A 210 -6.66 34.39 -7.21
CA MET A 210 -6.94 32.95 -7.20
C MET A 210 -8.30 32.64 -6.56
N ILE A 211 -8.63 33.31 -5.46
CA ILE A 211 -9.93 33.17 -4.78
C ILE A 211 -11.04 33.75 -5.67
N GLU A 212 -10.88 34.97 -6.17
CA GLU A 212 -11.83 35.66 -7.06
C GLU A 212 -12.11 34.90 -8.36
N THR A 213 -11.13 34.12 -8.85
CA THR A 213 -11.31 33.29 -10.05
C THR A 213 -12.28 32.12 -9.80
N LEU A 214 -12.38 31.63 -8.57
CA LEU A 214 -13.18 30.45 -8.20
C LEU A 214 -14.53 30.83 -7.60
N VAL A 215 -14.55 31.79 -6.67
CA VAL A 215 -15.69 32.09 -5.81
C VAL A 215 -16.65 33.03 -6.53
N GLN A 216 -17.93 32.64 -6.58
CA GLN A 216 -19.02 33.47 -7.08
C GLN A 216 -19.89 34.02 -5.93
N PRO A 217 -20.67 35.10 -6.15
CA PRO A 217 -21.42 35.73 -5.06
C PRO A 217 -22.41 34.84 -4.30
N GLN A 218 -22.99 33.84 -4.97
CA GLN A 218 -23.89 32.87 -4.35
C GLN A 218 -23.19 31.74 -3.59
N ASP A 219 -21.86 31.58 -3.70
CA ASP A 219 -21.15 30.44 -3.11
C ASP A 219 -21.04 30.52 -1.59
N ASN A 220 -20.70 29.40 -0.94
CA ASN A 220 -20.29 29.40 0.46
C ASN A 220 -18.77 29.24 0.52
N PHE A 221 -18.09 29.89 1.46
CA PHE A 221 -16.64 29.92 1.51
C PHE A 221 -16.08 29.75 2.92
N ALA A 222 -15.15 28.82 3.07
CA ALA A 222 -14.30 28.67 4.25
C ALA A 222 -12.84 28.75 3.84
N PHE A 223 -12.14 29.76 4.37
CA PHE A 223 -10.68 29.83 4.31
C PHE A 223 -10.11 29.40 5.65
N ILE A 224 -9.20 28.44 5.64
CA ILE A 224 -8.64 27.83 6.85
C ILE A 224 -7.12 27.73 6.80
N GLU A 225 -6.54 27.37 7.95
CA GLU A 225 -5.12 27.14 8.11
C GLU A 225 -4.87 25.64 8.29
N TYR A 226 -3.79 25.13 7.68
CA TYR A 226 -3.36 23.75 7.89
C TYR A 226 -2.21 23.68 8.90
N ALA A 227 -2.10 22.54 9.58
CA ALA A 227 -1.05 22.29 10.54
C ALA A 227 0.31 22.15 9.84
N ARG A 228 1.21 23.10 10.08
CA ARG A 228 2.55 23.14 9.51
C ARG A 228 3.44 22.03 10.10
N ARG A 229 4.01 21.17 9.26
CA ARG A 229 5.07 20.21 9.66
C ARG A 229 6.46 20.83 9.57
N PRO A 230 7.50 20.19 10.13
CA PRO A 230 8.87 20.63 9.91
C PRO A 230 9.19 20.71 8.41
N ASN A 231 9.61 21.90 7.96
CA ASN A 231 9.91 22.28 6.56
C ASN A 231 8.71 22.60 5.66
N ASP A 232 7.47 22.47 6.13
CA ASP A 232 6.33 22.95 5.35
C ASP A 232 6.35 24.49 5.28
N PRO A 233 5.89 25.10 4.19
CA PRO A 233 5.58 26.54 4.20
C PRO A 233 4.46 26.83 5.22
N PRO A 234 4.44 28.01 5.84
CA PRO A 234 3.33 28.39 6.70
C PRO A 234 2.05 28.56 5.85
N ALA A 235 0.88 28.31 6.44
CA ALA A 235 -0.39 28.63 5.82
C ALA A 235 -0.60 30.16 5.78
N VAL A 236 -1.40 30.62 4.82
CA VAL A 236 -1.94 31.99 4.83
C VAL A 236 -2.95 32.09 5.97
N PRO A 237 -2.87 33.13 6.83
CA PRO A 237 -3.87 33.36 7.88
C PRO A 237 -5.30 33.38 7.35
N ALA A 238 -6.22 32.77 8.09
CA ALA A 238 -7.61 32.58 7.67
C ALA A 238 -8.30 33.92 7.33
N GLU A 239 -8.00 34.96 8.11
CA GLU A 239 -8.56 36.31 7.99
C GLU A 239 -8.30 36.93 6.63
N ILE A 240 -7.13 36.70 6.02
CA ILE A 240 -6.79 37.27 4.72
C ILE A 240 -7.74 36.74 3.64
N GLY A 241 -8.01 35.43 3.64
CA GLY A 241 -8.95 34.85 2.68
C GLY A 241 -10.39 35.29 2.92
N ARG A 242 -10.78 35.48 4.19
CA ARG A 242 -12.09 36.02 4.56
C ARG A 242 -12.29 37.45 4.06
N ASP A 243 -11.27 38.28 4.21
CA ASP A 243 -11.32 39.68 3.76
C ASP A 243 -11.47 39.79 2.24
N VAL A 244 -10.82 38.92 1.47
CA VAL A 244 -10.93 38.90 -0.01
C VAL A 244 -12.37 38.64 -0.47
N VAL A 245 -13.08 37.71 0.18
CA VAL A 245 -14.43 37.32 -0.28
C VAL A 245 -15.55 38.15 0.33
N LYS A 246 -15.25 39.02 1.31
CA LYS A 246 -16.25 39.77 2.07
C LYS A 246 -17.15 40.64 1.18
N ASP A 247 -16.57 41.20 0.13
CA ASP A 247 -17.28 42.03 -0.86
C ASP A 247 -17.73 41.23 -2.11
N VAL A 248 -17.38 39.94 -2.18
CA VAL A 248 -17.77 39.05 -3.29
C VAL A 248 -19.09 38.36 -2.97
N LEU A 249 -19.27 37.87 -1.74
CA LEU A 249 -20.45 37.10 -1.32
C LEU A 249 -21.68 37.98 -1.11
N PHE A 250 -22.88 37.43 -1.35
CA PHE A 250 -24.14 38.17 -1.14
C PHE A 250 -24.46 38.43 0.33
N ASP A 251 -24.09 37.51 1.22
CA ASP A 251 -24.47 37.52 2.63
C ASP A 251 -23.35 36.96 3.53
N GLN A 252 -23.23 37.52 4.74
CA GLN A 252 -22.20 37.10 5.71
C GLN A 252 -22.38 35.65 6.19
N SER A 253 -23.59 35.08 6.16
CA SER A 253 -23.81 33.68 6.54
C SER A 253 -23.18 32.68 5.56
N GLN A 254 -22.77 33.12 4.36
CA GLN A 254 -22.06 32.30 3.38
C GLN A 254 -20.58 32.15 3.72
N LEU A 255 -20.05 32.96 4.64
CA LEU A 255 -18.66 32.96 5.06
C LEU A 255 -18.48 32.18 6.36
N TYR A 256 -17.49 31.29 6.40
CA TYR A 256 -17.09 30.61 7.62
C TYR A 256 -16.14 31.47 8.47
N ASP A 257 -16.59 31.82 9.67
CA ASP A 257 -15.88 32.64 10.66
C ASP A 257 -15.40 31.84 11.90
N GLY A 258 -15.58 30.51 11.88
CA GLY A 258 -15.19 29.63 12.99
C GLY A 258 -13.68 29.38 13.10
N TYR A 259 -13.31 28.39 13.94
CA TYR A 259 -11.92 28.01 14.15
C TYR A 259 -11.28 27.51 12.85
N PRO A 260 -10.14 28.07 12.40
CA PRO A 260 -9.61 27.87 11.05
C PRO A 260 -8.88 26.54 10.91
N SER A 261 -9.61 25.43 11.04
CA SER A 261 -9.11 24.07 10.86
C SER A 261 -9.94 23.32 9.83
N ILE A 262 -9.32 22.34 9.17
CA ILE A 262 -9.99 21.52 8.17
C ILE A 262 -11.18 20.74 8.74
N GLY A 263 -11.08 20.26 9.99
CA GLY A 263 -12.16 19.51 10.65
C GLY A 263 -13.42 20.35 10.85
N SER A 264 -13.27 21.51 11.51
CA SER A 264 -14.41 22.40 11.80
C SER A 264 -15.02 23.00 10.53
N ALA A 265 -14.19 23.36 9.55
CA ALA A 265 -14.69 23.88 8.27
C ALA A 265 -15.40 22.83 7.43
N LEU A 266 -14.96 21.57 7.44
CA LEU A 266 -15.67 20.50 6.75
C LEU A 266 -17.03 20.20 7.38
N GLN A 267 -17.14 20.22 8.71
CA GLN A 267 -18.44 20.06 9.38
C GLN A 267 -19.40 21.16 8.96
N TRP A 268 -18.97 22.42 9.07
CA TRP A 268 -19.74 23.57 8.61
C TRP A 268 -20.12 23.47 7.12
N ALA A 269 -19.17 23.09 6.25
CA ALA A 269 -19.41 22.96 4.82
C ALA A 269 -20.45 21.88 4.51
N CYS A 270 -20.41 20.75 5.23
CA CYS A 270 -21.39 19.68 5.08
C CYS A 270 -22.79 20.11 5.54
N GLU A 271 -22.90 20.83 6.65
CA GLU A 271 -24.17 21.38 7.13
C GLU A 271 -24.73 22.43 6.16
N LYS A 272 -23.88 23.36 5.69
CA LYS A 272 -24.28 24.46 4.81
C LYS A 272 -24.68 23.99 3.42
N ALA A 273 -23.93 23.04 2.85
CA ALA A 273 -24.19 22.52 1.51
C ALA A 273 -25.28 21.44 1.49
N GLY A 274 -25.51 20.72 2.60
CA GLY A 274 -26.34 19.53 2.62
C GLY A 274 -25.78 18.47 1.67
N GLU A 275 -26.48 18.21 0.55
CA GLU A 275 -26.04 17.33 -0.54
C GLU A 275 -25.46 18.09 -1.75
N GLY A 276 -25.42 19.42 -1.70
CA GLY A 276 -24.83 20.28 -2.73
C GLY A 276 -23.31 20.09 -2.88
N PRO A 277 -22.71 20.68 -3.92
CA PRO A 277 -21.28 20.50 -4.21
C PRO A 277 -20.39 21.15 -3.15
N ILE A 278 -19.41 20.38 -2.65
CA ILE A 278 -18.34 20.86 -1.78
C ILE A 278 -16.99 20.58 -2.46
N ILE A 279 -16.13 21.59 -2.48
CA ILE A 279 -14.80 21.52 -3.09
C ILE A 279 -13.73 21.86 -2.06
N VAL A 280 -12.77 20.97 -1.87
CA VAL A 280 -11.60 21.16 -0.99
C VAL A 280 -10.38 21.44 -1.87
N THR A 281 -9.77 22.61 -1.75
CA THR A 281 -8.69 23.04 -2.66
C THR A 281 -7.65 24.00 -2.05
N GLY A 282 -6.64 24.39 -2.82
CA GLY A 282 -5.66 25.42 -2.46
C GLY A 282 -4.34 24.89 -1.91
N SER A 283 -4.32 23.70 -1.31
CA SER A 283 -3.11 23.15 -0.68
C SER A 283 -3.14 21.63 -0.56
N LEU A 284 -2.08 20.97 -1.06
CA LEU A 284 -1.87 19.54 -0.84
C LEU A 284 -1.55 19.21 0.64
N TYR A 285 -1.01 20.16 1.42
CA TYR A 285 -0.78 19.97 2.85
C TYR A 285 -2.10 19.86 3.62
N MET A 286 -3.05 20.75 3.31
CA MET A 286 -4.41 20.71 3.87
C MET A 286 -5.13 19.42 3.46
N ILE A 287 -5.04 19.02 2.20
CA ILE A 287 -5.62 17.75 1.72
C ILE A 287 -5.00 16.56 2.48
N GLY A 288 -3.69 16.59 2.71
CA GLY A 288 -2.99 15.59 3.50
C GLY A 288 -3.45 15.51 4.96
N GLU A 289 -3.81 16.63 5.57
CA GLU A 289 -4.41 16.70 6.92
C GLU A 289 -5.86 16.21 6.92
N MET A 290 -6.65 16.62 5.91
CA MET A 290 -8.03 16.18 5.71
C MET A 290 -8.15 14.65 5.68
N HIS A 291 -7.25 13.97 4.97
CA HIS A 291 -7.23 12.51 4.87
C HIS A 291 -6.95 11.80 6.20
N GLN A 292 -6.50 12.51 7.24
CA GLN A 292 -6.24 11.96 8.57
C GLN A 292 -7.43 12.10 9.52
N LEU A 293 -8.46 12.85 9.12
CA LEU A 293 -9.66 13.03 9.93
C LEU A 293 -10.46 11.73 10.03
N GLU A 294 -10.98 11.45 11.23
CA GLU A 294 -11.88 10.33 11.45
C GLU A 294 -13.17 10.51 10.62
N GLY A 295 -13.59 9.43 9.96
CA GLY A 295 -14.80 9.44 9.12
C GLY A 295 -14.63 10.05 7.72
N VAL A 296 -13.41 10.48 7.35
CA VAL A 296 -13.04 10.81 5.97
C VAL A 296 -12.52 9.55 5.28
N GLU A 297 -13.22 9.13 4.23
CA GLU A 297 -12.89 7.94 3.44
C GLU A 297 -12.48 8.33 2.03
N ALA A 298 -11.16 8.43 1.83
CA ALA A 298 -10.59 8.51 0.49
C ALA A 298 -10.99 7.29 -0.35
N GLN A 299 -11.23 7.48 -1.64
CA GLN A 299 -11.51 6.38 -2.57
C GLN A 299 -10.40 5.33 -2.56
N TRP A 300 -9.16 5.75 -2.30
CA TRP A 300 -8.03 4.88 -2.09
C TRP A 300 -7.36 5.20 -0.76
N LYS A 301 -7.22 4.19 0.11
CA LYS A 301 -6.48 4.33 1.36
C LYS A 301 -4.99 4.20 1.08
N THR A 302 -4.24 5.31 1.22
CA THR A 302 -2.76 5.34 1.22
C THR A 302 -2.25 4.42 2.33
N GLY A 303 -1.83 3.20 1.94
CA GLY A 303 -1.53 2.10 2.87
C GLY A 303 -1.87 0.75 2.28
N THR A 304 -2.90 0.70 1.43
CA THR A 304 -3.18 -0.44 0.57
C THR A 304 -2.33 -0.37 -0.70
N ARG A 305 -1.00 -0.45 -0.55
CA ARG A 305 -0.11 -0.84 -1.66
C ARG A 305 -0.75 -2.05 -2.34
N ARG A 306 -0.73 -2.15 -3.69
CA ARG A 306 -1.13 -3.38 -4.36
C ARG A 306 -0.45 -4.55 -3.64
N PRO A 307 -1.19 -5.62 -3.28
CA PRO A 307 -0.61 -6.79 -2.63
C PRO A 307 0.67 -7.20 -3.38
N GLY A 308 1.82 -7.20 -2.71
CA GLY A 308 3.09 -7.30 -3.44
C GLY A 308 4.35 -7.33 -2.57
N PRO A 309 5.52 -7.51 -3.18
CA PRO A 309 6.78 -7.70 -2.46
C PRO A 309 7.19 -6.49 -1.61
N SER A 310 6.86 -5.26 -2.04
CA SER A 310 7.10 -4.04 -1.27
C SER A 310 6.23 -3.94 -0.02
N GLN A 311 4.98 -4.38 -0.10
CA GLN A 311 4.05 -4.39 1.03
C GLN A 311 4.41 -5.51 2.01
N LEU A 312 4.79 -6.69 1.50
CA LEU A 312 5.32 -7.77 2.32
C LEU A 312 6.58 -7.33 3.05
N TRP A 313 7.54 -6.69 2.36
CA TRP A 313 8.76 -6.18 2.98
C TRP A 313 8.45 -5.14 4.06
N TYR A 314 7.60 -4.15 3.77
CA TYR A 314 7.22 -3.11 4.73
C TYR A 314 6.64 -3.69 6.02
N TYR A 315 5.60 -4.52 5.94
CA TYR A 315 5.03 -5.13 7.15
C TYR A 315 5.97 -6.13 7.82
N THR A 316 6.91 -6.74 7.07
CA THR A 316 7.95 -7.58 7.69
C THR A 316 8.90 -6.74 8.54
N GLN A 317 9.28 -5.54 8.09
CA GLN A 317 10.07 -4.61 8.90
C GLN A 317 9.26 -4.06 10.07
N LEU A 318 8.03 -3.63 9.81
CA LEU A 318 7.15 -3.09 10.84
C LEU A 318 6.86 -4.10 11.96
N ALA A 319 6.68 -5.38 11.61
CA ALA A 319 6.51 -6.48 12.55
C ALA A 319 7.78 -6.82 13.37
N GLN A 320 8.96 -6.38 12.93
CA GLN A 320 10.20 -6.49 13.69
C GLN A 320 10.34 -5.37 14.72
N GLU A 321 9.77 -4.20 14.43
CA GLU A 321 9.82 -3.02 15.31
C GLU A 321 8.69 -3.03 16.35
N ARG A 322 7.48 -3.46 15.95
CA ARG A 322 6.31 -3.53 16.85
C ARG A 322 5.30 -4.59 16.45
N ALA A 323 4.37 -4.88 17.35
CA ALA A 323 3.17 -5.66 17.00
C ALA A 323 2.33 -4.92 15.95
N LEU A 324 1.85 -5.67 14.95
CA LEU A 324 0.95 -5.15 13.91
C LEU A 324 -0.47 -5.01 14.46
N THR A 325 -1.19 -3.97 14.02
CA THR A 325 -2.63 -3.83 14.30
C THR A 325 -3.43 -4.95 13.60
N PRO A 326 -4.70 -5.18 13.98
CA PRO A 326 -5.56 -6.16 13.30
C PRO A 326 -5.69 -5.90 11.79
N GLU A 327 -5.79 -4.63 11.40
CA GLU A 327 -5.87 -4.17 10.01
C GLU A 327 -4.55 -4.46 9.27
N GLU A 328 -3.41 -4.06 9.84
CA GLU A 328 -2.08 -4.32 9.27
C GLU A 328 -1.79 -5.82 9.16
N THR A 329 -2.28 -6.62 10.12
CA THR A 329 -2.16 -8.09 10.08
C THR A 329 -2.95 -8.68 8.93
N ARG A 330 -4.15 -8.17 8.65
CA ARG A 330 -4.97 -8.58 7.51
C ARG A 330 -4.27 -8.23 6.20
N GLU A 331 -3.73 -7.03 6.09
CA GLU A 331 -3.00 -6.55 4.91
C GLU A 331 -1.69 -7.32 4.70
N PHE A 332 -0.94 -7.61 5.76
CA PHE A 332 0.25 -8.44 5.71
C PHE A 332 -0.05 -9.85 5.20
N LYS A 333 -1.14 -10.47 5.67
CA LYS A 333 -1.61 -11.77 5.17
C LYS A 333 -1.99 -11.72 3.69
N GLN A 334 -2.67 -10.66 3.26
CA GLN A 334 -3.06 -10.47 1.87
C GLN A 334 -1.85 -10.25 0.96
N ALA A 335 -0.91 -9.39 1.36
CA ALA A 335 0.36 -9.14 0.67
C ALA A 335 1.18 -10.42 0.54
N ARG A 336 1.28 -11.21 1.63
CA ARG A 336 1.96 -12.50 1.65
C ARG A 336 1.30 -13.49 0.69
N ARG A 337 -0.03 -13.65 0.76
CA ARG A 337 -0.79 -14.55 -0.12
C ARG A 337 -0.60 -14.16 -1.59
N HIS A 338 -0.71 -12.88 -1.92
CA HIS A 338 -0.52 -12.41 -3.28
C HIS A 338 0.91 -12.63 -3.78
N TRP A 339 1.92 -12.41 -2.94
CA TRP A 339 3.32 -12.70 -3.29
C TRP A 339 3.56 -14.19 -3.59
N TYR A 340 2.98 -15.10 -2.80
CA TYR A 340 3.11 -16.55 -3.03
C TYR A 340 2.32 -17.04 -4.25
N LEU A 341 1.22 -16.38 -4.60
CA LEU A 341 0.39 -16.70 -5.76
C LEU A 341 0.79 -15.91 -7.02
N SER A 342 1.77 -15.00 -6.92
CA SER A 342 2.25 -14.21 -8.05
C SER A 342 2.80 -15.13 -9.17
N PRO A 343 2.41 -14.90 -10.44
CA PRO A 343 2.96 -15.62 -11.61
C PRO A 343 4.50 -15.54 -11.72
N GLN A 344 5.11 -14.52 -11.10
CA GLN A 344 6.56 -14.39 -11.04
C GLN A 344 7.20 -15.53 -10.23
N ARG A 345 6.56 -15.97 -9.15
CA ARG A 345 7.09 -16.96 -8.20
C ARG A 345 6.50 -18.36 -8.38
N ASN A 346 5.25 -18.46 -8.80
CA ASN A 346 4.55 -19.73 -8.91
C ASN A 346 4.43 -20.19 -10.36
N ALA A 347 5.18 -21.24 -10.71
CA ALA A 347 5.21 -21.83 -12.05
C ALA A 347 3.82 -22.27 -12.55
N VAL A 348 2.89 -22.60 -11.65
CA VAL A 348 1.52 -22.99 -11.99
C VAL A 348 0.71 -21.81 -12.52
N PHE A 349 0.95 -20.59 -12.03
CA PHE A 349 0.26 -19.38 -12.48
C PHE A 349 1.02 -18.63 -13.58
N ARG A 350 2.28 -19.01 -13.84
CA ARG A 350 3.11 -18.45 -14.91
C ARG A 350 2.56 -18.79 -16.31
N SER A 351 1.88 -19.94 -16.45
CA SER A 351 1.26 -20.39 -17.70
C SER A 351 -0.15 -19.85 -17.95
N GLY A 352 -0.74 -19.07 -17.03
CA GLY A 352 -2.06 -18.46 -17.17
C GLY A 352 -2.03 -16.94 -17.36
N ALA A 353 -0.87 -16.39 -17.76
CA ALA A 353 -0.69 -14.94 -17.95
C ALA A 353 -1.54 -14.35 -19.10
N ASP A 354 -2.08 -15.21 -19.97
CA ASP A 354 -2.97 -14.90 -21.10
C ASP A 354 -4.47 -15.04 -20.75
N GLY A 355 -4.82 -15.36 -19.51
CA GLY A 355 -6.20 -15.59 -19.08
C GLY A 355 -6.68 -17.05 -19.22
N SER A 356 -5.83 -17.96 -19.68
CA SER A 356 -6.14 -19.40 -19.68
C SER A 356 -6.13 -19.97 -18.24
N LYS A 357 -7.09 -20.85 -17.92
CA LYS A 357 -7.09 -21.57 -16.64
C LYS A 357 -5.84 -22.48 -16.61
N PRO A 358 -5.02 -22.43 -15.54
CA PRO A 358 -3.85 -23.30 -15.44
C PRO A 358 -4.30 -24.76 -15.51
N PRO A 359 -3.63 -25.62 -16.31
CA PRO A 359 -4.02 -27.00 -16.46
C PRO A 359 -3.96 -27.69 -15.09
N PRO A 360 -4.98 -28.50 -14.72
CA PRO A 360 -4.97 -29.21 -13.47
C PRO A 360 -3.73 -30.11 -13.42
N ARG A 361 -3.01 -30.05 -12.30
CA ARG A 361 -1.80 -30.84 -12.12
C ARG A 361 -2.17 -32.33 -12.22
N VAL A 362 -1.71 -33.00 -13.27
CA VAL A 362 -1.94 -34.43 -13.44
C VAL A 362 -1.11 -35.16 -12.38
N VAL A 363 -1.76 -35.57 -11.29
CA VAL A 363 -1.15 -36.46 -10.30
C VAL A 363 -0.92 -37.81 -10.98
N PRO A 364 0.32 -38.31 -11.09
CA PRO A 364 0.59 -39.61 -11.71
C PRO A 364 -0.23 -40.72 -11.04
N ASP A 365 -0.74 -41.67 -11.80
CA ASP A 365 -1.62 -42.73 -11.25
C ASP A 365 -0.94 -43.56 -10.16
N ARG A 366 0.40 -43.72 -10.25
CA ARG A 366 1.21 -44.31 -9.18
C ARG A 366 1.05 -43.58 -7.85
N ILE A 367 1.06 -42.23 -7.85
CA ILE A 367 0.88 -41.44 -6.63
C ILE A 367 -0.56 -41.53 -6.14
N ARG A 368 -1.55 -41.52 -7.05
CA ARG A 368 -2.96 -41.70 -6.65
C ARG A 368 -3.18 -43.07 -5.99
N GLN A 369 -2.55 -44.12 -6.50
CA GLN A 369 -2.64 -45.47 -5.95
C GLN A 369 -1.98 -45.57 -4.57
N GLU A 370 -0.80 -44.98 -4.39
CA GLU A 370 -0.14 -44.91 -3.07
C GLU A 370 -0.96 -44.08 -2.06
N GLN A 371 -1.58 -42.97 -2.50
CA GLN A 371 -2.48 -42.17 -1.65
C GLN A 371 -3.76 -42.93 -1.26
N ARG A 372 -4.39 -43.66 -2.20
CA ARG A 372 -5.55 -44.52 -1.91
C ARG A 372 -5.18 -45.64 -0.94
N THR A 373 -4.02 -46.26 -1.13
CA THR A 373 -3.49 -47.29 -0.23
C THR A 373 -3.27 -46.70 1.17
N ALA A 374 -2.61 -45.55 1.26
CA ALA A 374 -2.43 -44.84 2.52
C ALA A 374 -3.77 -44.53 3.21
N ALA A 375 -4.73 -43.96 2.49
CA ALA A 375 -6.06 -43.64 3.03
C ALA A 375 -6.79 -44.89 3.55
N GLY A 376 -6.74 -46.00 2.80
CA GLY A 376 -7.35 -47.27 3.21
C GLY A 376 -6.73 -47.82 4.49
N HIS A 377 -5.39 -47.89 4.56
CA HIS A 377 -4.70 -48.36 5.76
C HIS A 377 -4.89 -47.42 6.96
N LYS A 378 -4.94 -46.11 6.74
CA LYS A 378 -5.25 -45.15 7.81
C LYS A 378 -6.65 -45.36 8.37
N LYS A 379 -7.64 -45.53 7.50
CA LYS A 379 -9.03 -45.83 7.90
C LYS A 379 -9.10 -47.12 8.72
N GLN A 380 -8.47 -48.19 8.26
CA GLN A 380 -8.43 -49.47 9.00
C GLN A 380 -7.72 -49.36 10.36
N ALA A 381 -6.64 -48.57 10.45
CA ALA A 381 -5.97 -48.30 11.72
C ALA A 381 -6.87 -47.52 12.70
N ASP A 382 -7.62 -46.53 12.20
CA ASP A 382 -8.54 -45.74 13.01
C ASP A 382 -9.72 -46.61 13.49
N GLU A 383 -10.27 -47.48 12.64
CA GLU A 383 -11.31 -48.47 12.99
C GLU A 383 -10.81 -49.45 14.07
N CYS A 384 -9.58 -49.99 13.94
CA CYS A 384 -8.97 -50.81 14.99
C CYS A 384 -8.81 -50.03 16.30
N GLY A 385 -8.42 -48.75 16.22
CA GLY A 385 -8.32 -47.85 17.37
C GLY A 385 -9.65 -47.66 18.08
N SER A 386 -10.72 -47.41 17.34
CA SER A 386 -12.08 -47.31 17.88
C SER A 386 -12.54 -48.61 18.53
N ALA A 387 -12.27 -49.77 17.91
CA ALA A 387 -12.60 -51.08 18.48
C ALA A 387 -11.85 -51.34 19.79
N ILE A 388 -10.55 -51.02 19.86
CA ILE A 388 -9.75 -51.11 21.08
C ILE A 388 -10.37 -50.27 22.19
N SER A 389 -10.69 -49.00 21.93
CA SER A 389 -11.30 -48.11 22.92
C SER A 389 -12.63 -48.63 23.45
N SER A 390 -13.47 -49.22 22.58
CA SER A 390 -14.74 -49.83 22.98
C SER A 390 -14.52 -51.06 23.87
N ILE A 391 -13.57 -51.94 23.54
CA ILE A 391 -13.27 -53.13 24.34
C ILE A 391 -12.62 -52.75 25.67
N GLU A 392 -11.69 -51.78 25.69
CA GLU A 392 -11.06 -51.27 26.92
C GLU A 392 -12.09 -50.67 27.89
N LYS A 393 -13.18 -50.07 27.37
CA LYS A 393 -14.30 -49.59 28.19
C LYS A 393 -15.08 -50.72 28.87
N VAL A 394 -15.28 -51.85 28.16
CA VAL A 394 -15.95 -53.05 28.70
C VAL A 394 -15.05 -53.80 29.70
N LEU A 395 -13.74 -53.83 29.43
CA LEU A 395 -12.76 -54.49 30.28
C LEU A 395 -12.69 -53.88 31.70
N LYS A 396 -12.89 -52.56 31.82
CA LYS A 396 -12.91 -51.84 33.11
C LYS A 396 -13.99 -52.32 34.09
N GLY A 397 -14.96 -53.12 33.66
CA GLY A 397 -16.04 -53.67 34.49
C GLY A 397 -16.09 -55.20 34.60
N SER A 398 -15.12 -55.94 34.06
CA SER A 398 -15.18 -57.41 33.94
C SER A 398 -14.02 -58.09 34.70
N GLN A 399 -14.27 -59.16 35.46
CA GLN A 399 -13.24 -59.98 36.13
C GLN A 399 -13.33 -61.46 35.74
N GLY A 400 -12.20 -62.17 35.75
CA GLY A 400 -12.10 -63.61 35.45
C GLY A 400 -11.72 -63.94 33.99
N VAL A 401 -12.06 -65.13 33.52
CA VAL A 401 -11.65 -65.69 32.20
C VAL A 401 -12.05 -64.78 31.02
N ALA A 402 -13.21 -64.13 31.10
CA ALA A 402 -13.67 -63.17 30.08
C ALA A 402 -12.75 -61.94 29.95
N ALA A 403 -12.10 -61.49 31.03
CA ALA A 403 -11.16 -60.39 30.97
C ALA A 403 -9.85 -60.80 30.26
N ALA A 404 -9.44 -62.07 30.39
CA ALA A 404 -8.26 -62.59 29.69
C ALA A 404 -8.50 -62.68 28.16
N GLU A 405 -9.68 -63.13 27.73
CA GLU A 405 -10.05 -63.21 26.31
C GLU A 405 -10.18 -61.82 25.65
N LEU A 406 -10.77 -60.85 26.36
CA LEU A 406 -10.86 -59.47 25.90
C LEU A 406 -9.48 -58.79 25.85
N ALA A 407 -8.59 -59.07 26.80
CA ALA A 407 -7.21 -58.60 26.76
C ALA A 407 -6.41 -59.19 25.58
N GLN A 408 -6.62 -60.47 25.27
CA GLN A 408 -6.03 -61.12 24.09
C GLN A 408 -6.56 -60.50 22.79
N SER A 409 -7.86 -60.20 22.73
CA SER A 409 -8.49 -59.52 21.60
C SER A 409 -7.94 -58.10 21.39
N ILE A 410 -7.74 -57.33 22.47
CA ILE A 410 -7.07 -56.02 22.42
C ILE A 410 -5.65 -56.16 21.88
N HIS A 411 -4.90 -57.18 22.32
CA HIS A 411 -3.53 -57.41 21.86
C HIS A 411 -3.47 -57.68 20.34
N VAL A 412 -4.38 -58.51 19.83
CA VAL A 412 -4.50 -58.79 18.38
C VAL A 412 -4.86 -57.52 17.59
N LEU A 413 -5.82 -56.73 18.09
CA LEU A 413 -6.22 -55.47 17.44
C LEU A 413 -5.09 -54.42 17.47
N LYS A 414 -4.32 -54.32 18.55
CA LYS A 414 -3.15 -53.43 18.64
C LYS A 414 -2.11 -53.83 17.60
N ARG A 415 -1.80 -55.12 17.48
CA ARG A 415 -0.87 -55.63 16.45
C ARG A 415 -1.33 -55.29 15.03
N ARG A 416 -2.62 -55.50 14.73
CA ARG A 416 -3.21 -55.21 13.42
C ARG A 416 -3.22 -53.71 13.11
N ARG A 417 -3.56 -52.87 14.09
CA ARG A 417 -3.49 -51.41 13.99
C ARG A 417 -2.08 -50.95 13.64
N ASP A 418 -1.08 -51.47 14.34
CA ASP A 418 0.31 -51.06 14.15
C ASP A 418 0.88 -51.53 12.81
N GLU A 419 0.39 -52.66 12.27
CA GLU A 419 0.67 -53.09 10.90
C GLU A 419 0.07 -52.13 9.86
N HIS A 420 -1.22 -51.76 10.00
CA HIS A 420 -1.84 -50.77 9.11
C HIS A 420 -1.14 -49.40 9.19
N LEU A 421 -0.72 -48.95 10.37
CA LEU A 421 0.05 -47.71 10.53
C LEU A 421 1.43 -47.78 9.87
N ARG A 422 2.11 -48.93 9.95
CA ARG A 422 3.39 -49.14 9.25
C ARG A 422 3.22 -49.04 7.73
N THR A 423 2.21 -49.72 7.17
CA THR A 423 1.93 -49.66 5.73
C THR A 423 1.50 -48.27 5.29
N TYR A 424 0.68 -47.57 6.08
CA TYR A 424 0.34 -46.16 5.86
C TYR A 424 1.58 -45.28 5.78
N ASN A 425 2.47 -45.38 6.77
CA ASN A 425 3.69 -44.58 6.83
C ASN A 425 4.62 -44.89 5.65
N GLN A 426 4.71 -46.14 5.22
CA GLN A 426 5.49 -46.55 4.06
C GLN A 426 4.93 -45.98 2.74
N ALA A 427 3.61 -46.03 2.54
CA ALA A 427 2.95 -45.44 1.36
C ALA A 427 3.10 -43.90 1.35
N MET A 428 2.97 -43.27 2.52
CA MET A 428 3.21 -41.82 2.66
C MET A 428 4.68 -41.45 2.45
N TYR A 429 5.63 -42.30 2.87
CA TYR A 429 7.06 -42.09 2.62
C TYR A 429 7.36 -42.11 1.12
N LYS A 430 6.85 -43.11 0.39
CA LYS A 430 6.98 -43.18 -1.07
C LYS A 430 6.41 -41.94 -1.78
N THR A 431 5.39 -41.31 -1.18
CA THR A 431 4.77 -40.08 -1.73
C THR A 431 5.52 -38.80 -1.34
N ARG A 432 6.03 -38.72 -0.11
CA ARG A 432 6.67 -37.51 0.46
C ARG A 432 8.18 -37.42 0.19
N GLY A 433 8.84 -38.55 -0.06
CA GLY A 433 10.29 -38.65 -0.23
C GLY A 433 11.11 -38.51 1.07
N HIS A 434 10.46 -38.44 2.23
CA HIS A 434 11.10 -38.34 3.54
C HIS A 434 10.22 -38.95 4.65
N GLY A 435 10.84 -39.38 5.74
CA GLY A 435 10.18 -39.93 6.92
C GLY A 435 9.49 -38.83 7.74
N VAL A 436 8.41 -39.17 8.42
CA VAL A 436 7.81 -38.30 9.43
C VAL A 436 8.65 -38.41 10.69
N ASP A 437 9.24 -37.29 11.10
CA ASP A 437 9.91 -37.17 12.40
C ASP A 437 8.81 -36.96 13.48
N PRO A 438 8.62 -37.92 14.41
CA PRO A 438 7.57 -37.84 15.44
C PRO A 438 7.73 -36.63 16.36
N ASP A 439 8.97 -36.15 16.53
CA ASP A 439 9.31 -35.05 17.42
C ASP A 439 9.18 -33.68 16.73
N ARG A 440 9.03 -33.67 15.40
CA ARG A 440 8.60 -32.49 14.62
C ARG A 440 7.09 -32.45 14.47
N LYS A 441 6.37 -32.35 15.60
CA LYS A 441 5.01 -31.80 15.54
C LYS A 441 5.11 -30.33 15.17
N LEU A 442 4.69 -29.96 13.96
CA LEU A 442 4.40 -28.55 13.66
C LEU A 442 3.42 -28.05 14.72
N LEU A 443 3.77 -26.95 15.38
CA LEU A 443 2.91 -26.30 16.38
C LEU A 443 1.50 -26.17 15.79
N THR A 444 0.49 -26.60 16.56
CA THR A 444 -0.89 -26.42 16.12
C THR A 444 -1.20 -24.94 15.98
N TYR A 445 -2.22 -24.60 15.18
CA TYR A 445 -2.65 -23.22 14.99
C TYR A 445 -2.80 -22.47 16.33
N ASP A 446 -3.38 -23.13 17.34
CA ASP A 446 -3.57 -22.56 18.67
C ASP A 446 -2.25 -22.33 19.43
N GLN A 447 -1.26 -23.22 19.25
CA GLN A 447 0.06 -23.10 19.87
C GLN A 447 0.93 -22.00 19.25
N VAL A 448 0.69 -21.64 17.98
CA VAL A 448 1.41 -20.55 17.31
C VAL A 448 0.78 -19.18 17.59
N PHE A 449 -0.55 -19.13 17.73
CA PHE A 449 -1.30 -17.87 17.75
C PHE A 449 -1.98 -17.56 19.09
N GLY A 450 -1.65 -18.28 20.16
CA GLY A 450 -1.93 -17.95 21.56
C GLY A 450 -3.22 -17.17 21.79
N ARG A 451 -4.37 -17.85 21.86
CA ARG A 451 -5.57 -17.19 22.39
C ARG A 451 -5.45 -17.11 23.91
N SER A 452 -5.47 -15.89 24.44
CA SER A 452 -5.88 -15.67 25.83
C SER A 452 -7.29 -16.26 26.02
N GLY A 453 -7.50 -16.90 27.16
CA GLY A 453 -8.67 -17.73 27.43
C GLY A 453 -10.00 -17.05 27.08
N LYS A 454 -10.65 -17.58 26.04
CA LYS A 454 -12.10 -17.79 26.06
C LYS A 454 -12.31 -19.25 25.70
N ALA A 455 -12.74 -20.02 26.69
CA ALA A 455 -13.19 -21.38 26.51
C ALA A 455 -14.24 -21.38 25.40
N ASN A 456 -13.98 -22.12 24.32
CA ASN A 456 -15.01 -22.54 23.38
C ASN A 456 -15.90 -23.57 24.11
N GLN A 457 -16.74 -23.11 25.04
CA GLN A 457 -17.96 -23.81 25.41
C GLN A 457 -18.92 -23.67 24.22
N GLY A 458 -18.76 -24.53 23.21
CA GLY A 458 -19.52 -24.38 21.98
C GLY A 458 -19.24 -25.46 20.95
N GLN A 459 -19.22 -26.72 21.37
CA GLN A 459 -19.48 -27.91 20.53
C GLN A 459 -19.48 -29.19 21.39
N VAL A 460 -18.75 -29.20 22.50
CA VAL A 460 -18.72 -30.35 23.45
C VAL A 460 -19.94 -30.34 24.39
N VAL A 461 -20.39 -29.17 24.87
CA VAL A 461 -21.59 -29.04 25.73
C VAL A 461 -22.87 -29.45 24.98
N SER A 462 -22.96 -29.15 23.67
CA SER A 462 -24.05 -29.60 22.81
C SER A 462 -24.13 -31.12 22.67
N LEU A 463 -23.01 -31.84 22.80
CA LEU A 463 -22.95 -33.30 22.75
C LEU A 463 -23.20 -33.94 24.11
N LEU A 464 -22.77 -33.31 25.21
CA LEU A 464 -22.99 -33.79 26.57
C LEU A 464 -24.48 -33.71 26.98
N HIS A 465 -25.16 -32.62 26.62
CA HIS A 465 -26.60 -32.47 26.87
C HIS A 465 -27.46 -33.40 26.00
N LYS A 466 -26.99 -33.72 24.78
CA LYS A 466 -27.66 -34.66 23.86
C LYS A 466 -27.60 -36.12 24.34
N HIS A 467 -26.71 -36.42 25.29
CA HIS A 467 -26.52 -37.75 25.88
C HIS A 467 -26.73 -37.78 27.42
N GLY A 468 -27.25 -36.70 28.02
CA GLY A 468 -27.73 -36.68 29.40
C GLY A 468 -26.66 -36.79 30.49
N LEU A 469 -25.42 -36.33 30.26
CA LEU A 469 -24.34 -36.40 31.25
C LEU A 469 -24.01 -35.00 31.81
N ASN A 470 -23.91 -34.89 33.14
CA ASN A 470 -23.69 -33.62 33.86
C ASN A 470 -22.22 -33.41 34.23
N GLU A 471 -21.79 -32.15 34.33
CA GLU A 471 -20.39 -31.75 34.54
C GLU A 471 -19.77 -32.19 35.88
N ALA A 472 -20.58 -32.68 36.83
CA ALA A 472 -20.11 -33.17 38.13
C ALA A 472 -19.38 -34.53 38.06
N ASP A 473 -19.52 -35.30 36.97
CA ASP A 473 -18.96 -36.66 36.86
C ASP A 473 -17.49 -36.70 36.42
N ILE A 474 -16.86 -35.54 36.18
CA ILE A 474 -15.50 -35.45 35.64
C ILE A 474 -14.68 -34.52 36.54
N GLY A 475 -14.28 -35.01 37.71
CA GLY A 475 -13.60 -34.26 38.77
C GLY A 475 -12.41 -33.41 38.31
N LEU A 476 -12.67 -32.13 38.05
CA LEU A 476 -11.69 -31.07 37.87
C LEU A 476 -11.73 -30.18 39.12
N ALA A 477 -10.95 -30.54 40.14
CA ALA A 477 -10.67 -29.64 41.26
C ALA A 477 -9.62 -28.59 40.85
N SER A 478 -9.92 -27.33 41.13
CA SER A 478 -9.04 -26.17 40.97
C SER A 478 -7.89 -26.21 41.98
N THR A 479 -6.64 -26.08 41.50
CA THR A 479 -5.50 -25.74 42.37
C THR A 479 -4.87 -24.43 41.89
N GLU A 480 -5.00 -23.41 42.74
CA GLU A 480 -4.24 -22.16 42.70
C GLU A 480 -2.75 -22.43 42.93
N ALA A 481 -1.87 -21.66 42.26
CA ALA A 481 -0.46 -21.59 42.62
C ALA A 481 0.10 -20.18 42.41
N SER A 482 0.71 -19.71 43.49
CA SER A 482 1.34 -18.44 43.83
C SER A 482 2.50 -17.97 42.94
N ALA A 483 2.69 -16.64 42.91
CA ALA A 483 3.87 -15.95 42.39
C ALA A 483 5.11 -16.11 43.30
N PRO A 484 6.34 -15.94 42.77
CA PRO A 484 7.50 -15.60 43.58
C PRO A 484 8.08 -14.21 43.25
N GLU A 485 8.55 -13.53 44.31
CA GLU A 485 9.25 -12.25 44.36
C GLU A 485 10.73 -12.29 43.90
N SER A 486 11.17 -11.10 43.45
CA SER A 486 12.50 -10.44 43.53
C SER A 486 13.82 -11.21 43.37
N ALA A 487 14.66 -10.72 42.44
CA ALA A 487 16.04 -10.27 42.73
C ALA A 487 16.61 -9.47 41.54
N ALA A 488 17.06 -8.25 41.80
CA ALA A 488 17.88 -7.45 40.88
C ALA A 488 19.37 -7.89 40.97
N PRO A 489 20.19 -7.55 39.97
CA PRO A 489 21.48 -6.95 40.31
C PRO A 489 21.89 -5.73 39.49
N GLU A 490 22.83 -5.02 40.12
CA GLU A 490 23.42 -3.70 39.92
C GLU A 490 24.08 -3.42 38.56
N ALA A 491 24.17 -2.11 38.27
CA ALA A 491 25.00 -1.50 37.25
C ALA A 491 26.45 -1.27 37.74
N PRO A 492 27.42 -1.11 36.82
CA PRO A 492 28.61 -0.31 37.10
C PRO A 492 28.73 0.93 36.19
N GLN A 493 29.33 1.95 36.77
CA GLN A 493 29.48 3.32 36.31
C GLN A 493 30.65 3.55 35.33
N SER A 494 30.51 4.65 34.57
CA SER A 494 31.51 5.66 34.18
C SER A 494 32.67 5.35 33.20
N CYS A 495 32.75 6.22 32.17
CA CYS A 495 33.81 6.47 31.19
C CYS A 495 35.14 6.99 31.81
N PRO A 496 36.21 7.20 31.00
CA PRO A 496 36.35 8.50 30.33
C PRO A 496 36.99 8.50 28.91
N ASP A 497 36.84 9.66 28.27
CA ASP A 497 37.36 10.11 26.96
C ASP A 497 38.87 9.98 26.75
N THR A 498 39.28 9.90 25.47
CA THR A 498 40.48 10.58 24.95
C THR A 498 40.40 10.81 23.43
N THR A 499 41.04 11.90 23.01
CA THR A 499 40.92 12.65 21.74
C THR A 499 42.07 12.38 20.75
N GLN A 500 41.91 12.91 19.50
CA GLN A 500 42.91 13.14 18.42
C GLN A 500 43.31 11.89 17.58
N GLY A 501 43.56 11.91 16.27
CA GLY A 501 43.60 12.92 15.19
C GLY A 501 44.38 12.36 13.97
N ALA A 502 43.99 12.76 12.75
CA ALA A 502 44.77 12.87 11.49
C ALA A 502 45.24 11.65 10.64
N HIS A 503 44.88 11.75 9.34
CA HIS A 503 45.59 11.43 8.06
C HIS A 503 46.38 10.10 7.86
N ASP A 504 46.05 9.32 6.80
CA ASP A 504 46.86 9.28 5.57
C ASP A 504 46.29 8.42 4.40
N LYS A 505 46.82 8.67 3.19
CA LYS A 505 46.39 8.20 1.86
C LYS A 505 46.79 6.74 1.48
N ALA A 506 45.89 6.11 0.70
CA ALA A 506 45.98 5.10 -0.40
C ALA A 506 47.29 4.29 -0.69
N PRO A 507 47.21 3.05 -1.24
CA PRO A 507 46.97 2.87 -2.69
C PRO A 507 46.10 1.66 -3.12
N GLN A 508 45.60 1.74 -4.37
CA GLN A 508 44.94 0.66 -5.13
C GLN A 508 45.90 -0.49 -5.52
N PRO A 509 45.35 -1.67 -5.88
CA PRO A 509 45.94 -2.47 -6.96
C PRO A 509 44.94 -2.77 -8.09
N GLN A 510 45.46 -2.76 -9.32
CA GLN A 510 44.82 -3.10 -10.59
C GLN A 510 44.90 -4.62 -10.93
N PRO A 511 44.24 -5.12 -12.00
CA PRO A 511 43.46 -6.37 -11.96
C PRO A 511 44.17 -7.59 -12.57
N GLN A 512 43.72 -8.80 -12.19
CA GLN A 512 43.93 -10.05 -12.94
C GLN A 512 42.72 -11.01 -12.79
N PRO A 513 42.53 -11.96 -13.73
CA PRO A 513 41.23 -12.29 -14.30
C PRO A 513 40.57 -13.56 -13.73
N GLY A 514 39.24 -13.62 -13.83
CA GLY A 514 38.47 -14.86 -13.78
C GLY A 514 38.06 -15.35 -12.39
N ALA A 515 36.94 -14.83 -11.87
CA ALA A 515 36.18 -15.53 -10.83
C ALA A 515 34.68 -15.17 -10.91
N VAL A 516 33.86 -16.19 -11.07
CA VAL A 516 32.39 -16.19 -11.06
C VAL A 516 31.88 -15.68 -9.68
N PRO A 517 30.90 -14.76 -9.58
CA PRO A 517 30.41 -14.31 -8.27
C PRO A 517 29.43 -15.31 -7.63
N SER A 518 29.95 -16.06 -6.65
CA SER A 518 29.43 -16.33 -5.30
C SER A 518 27.95 -16.09 -4.89
N ASP A 519 26.96 -16.57 -5.65
CA ASP A 519 25.54 -16.60 -5.20
C ASP A 519 25.19 -17.74 -4.19
N ARG A 520 26.18 -18.49 -3.68
CA ARG A 520 25.96 -19.65 -2.78
C ARG A 520 26.38 -19.46 -1.32
N LEU A 521 26.81 -18.26 -0.92
CA LEU A 521 27.29 -18.04 0.46
C LEU A 521 26.26 -17.42 1.41
N ILE A 522 25.16 -16.85 0.91
CA ILE A 522 24.09 -16.29 1.76
C ILE A 522 23.13 -17.39 2.25
N GLU A 523 23.05 -18.53 1.56
CA GLU A 523 22.15 -19.64 1.94
C GLU A 523 22.64 -20.47 3.15
N ARG A 524 23.91 -20.35 3.54
CA ARG A 524 24.48 -21.11 4.69
C ARG A 524 24.49 -20.36 6.02
N ALA A 525 24.24 -19.05 6.04
CA ALA A 525 24.23 -18.27 7.30
C ALA A 525 22.89 -18.34 8.07
N MET A 526 21.79 -18.80 7.44
CA MET A 526 20.50 -18.97 8.12
C MET A 526 20.25 -20.38 8.69
N ILE A 527 21.22 -21.30 8.56
CA ILE A 527 21.15 -22.66 9.13
C ILE A 527 22.37 -22.91 10.01
N LYS A 528 22.56 -22.12 11.08
CA LYS A 528 23.41 -22.44 12.25
C LYS A 528 23.30 -21.33 13.30
N GLY A 529 22.16 -21.30 14.00
CA GLY A 529 21.90 -20.29 15.03
C GLY A 529 20.85 -20.73 16.03
N ARG A 530 21.00 -21.94 16.59
CA ARG A 530 20.54 -22.28 17.97
C ARG A 530 20.99 -23.70 18.34
N ARG A 531 22.04 -23.78 19.16
CA ARG A 531 22.13 -24.65 20.35
C ARG A 531 23.45 -24.43 21.09
N LYS A 532 23.36 -23.75 22.24
CA LYS A 532 23.84 -24.13 23.59
C LYS A 532 24.45 -22.94 24.36
N SER A 533 24.14 -22.96 25.67
CA SER A 533 24.30 -21.99 26.77
C SER A 533 23.54 -20.69 26.62
#